data_AF-J9FZ88-F1
#
_entry.id   AF-J9FZ88-F1
#
_cell.length_a   1.000
_cell.length_b   1.000
_cell.length_c   1.000
_cell.angle_alpha   90.00
_cell.angle_beta   90.00
_cell.angle_gamma   90.00
#
_symmetry.space_group_name_H-M   'P 1'
#
loop_
_entity.id
_entity.type
_entity.pdbx_description
1 polymer ?
#
loop_
_entity_poly.entity_id
_entity_poly.type
_entity_poly.pdbx_seq_one_letter_code
_entity_poly.pdbx_strand_id
1 'polypeptide(L)'
;MKKHMMASLAMLALLAACNDEYNDKFDILNEILDVKNITMTLEEKDYASISGNSANMELALAKDPEGKTGLAALNVIGEKHYFTEDAPADEYLPAFLEEKYPNADLRSKFTVTYKQYQAPAAYLNDFSKISGYTLSSADYESVWGDRVQASFLSPSTLGKISAILAANVKGAAEGDMVAVEYAYSETEPSIGGGSEQMVYKEVTSVDAEGGNYVFLAPQKDGKLIPFGRLKDESKSYGYMTGEPVTVTDGIITEDVKEHVIKLTPADKVGYKMQRIADEKFIYLKGTFNSFNLNAS
;
A
#
# COMPACT_ATOMS: atom_id res chain seq x y z
N MET A 1 -1.19 -107.16 71.56
CA MET A 1 -1.49 -105.73 71.32
C MET A 1 -0.23 -104.90 71.54
N LYS A 2 0.59 -104.73 70.51
CA LYS A 2 1.60 -103.65 70.41
C LYS A 2 2.34 -103.79 69.08
N LYS A 3 2.67 -102.64 68.51
CA LYS A 3 3.57 -102.39 67.37
C LYS A 3 2.86 -102.32 66.01
N HIS A 4 2.89 -101.10 65.46
CA HIS A 4 3.01 -100.69 64.05
C HIS A 4 2.22 -99.38 63.82
N MET A 5 2.49 -98.37 64.65
CA MET A 5 2.43 -96.97 64.23
C MET A 5 3.85 -96.61 63.75
N MET A 6 3.97 -95.74 62.74
CA MET A 6 5.22 -95.33 62.05
C MET A 6 5.47 -96.03 60.70
N ALA A 7 4.60 -95.76 59.72
CA ALA A 7 4.98 -95.84 58.30
C ALA A 7 4.22 -94.82 57.41
N SER A 8 3.19 -94.14 57.93
CA SER A 8 2.34 -93.25 57.12
C SER A 8 2.65 -91.75 57.21
N LEU A 9 3.54 -91.31 58.11
CA LEU A 9 3.81 -89.87 58.30
C LEU A 9 5.01 -89.36 57.48
N ALA A 10 5.79 -90.25 56.85
CA ALA A 10 6.94 -89.86 56.05
C ALA A 10 6.60 -89.44 54.61
N MET A 11 5.39 -89.75 54.11
CA MET A 11 5.00 -89.48 52.72
C MET A 11 4.17 -88.19 52.56
N LEU A 12 3.63 -87.63 53.64
CA LEU A 12 2.94 -86.32 53.60
C LEU A 12 3.91 -85.13 53.76
N ALA A 13 5.13 -85.37 54.25
CA ALA A 13 6.16 -84.34 54.39
C ALA A 13 6.90 -84.03 53.06
N LEU A 14 6.69 -84.83 52.00
CA LEU A 14 7.30 -84.61 50.69
C LEU A 14 6.51 -83.63 49.80
N LEU A 15 5.30 -83.23 50.19
CA LEU A 15 4.50 -82.20 49.50
C LEU A 15 4.58 -80.82 50.17
N ALA A 16 5.01 -80.75 51.43
CA ALA A 16 5.31 -79.49 52.13
C ALA A 16 6.77 -79.03 51.93
N ALA A 17 7.59 -79.84 51.23
CA ALA A 17 8.95 -79.50 50.82
C ALA A 17 9.00 -78.87 49.42
N CYS A 18 7.86 -78.48 48.84
CA CYS A 18 7.83 -77.39 47.87
C CYS A 18 8.13 -76.11 48.65
N ASN A 19 9.41 -75.90 48.86
CA ASN A 19 10.01 -74.78 49.56
C ASN A 19 9.40 -73.47 49.01
N ASP A 20 8.78 -72.67 49.86
CA ASP A 20 8.35 -71.29 49.56
C ASP A 20 9.54 -70.41 49.12
N GLU A 21 10.79 -70.89 49.25
CA GLU A 21 11.99 -70.33 48.61
C GLU A 21 11.90 -70.18 47.09
N TYR A 22 10.92 -70.80 46.41
CA TYR A 22 10.68 -70.50 44.99
C TYR A 22 10.24 -69.05 44.81
N ASN A 23 9.42 -68.49 45.70
CA ASN A 23 8.98 -67.10 45.57
C ASN A 23 10.10 -66.10 45.86
N ASP A 24 10.93 -66.38 46.87
CA ASP A 24 12.02 -65.49 47.28
C ASP A 24 13.21 -65.47 46.29
N LYS A 25 13.39 -66.54 45.49
CA LYS A 25 14.46 -66.60 44.47
C LYS A 25 14.10 -65.92 43.15
N PHE A 26 12.82 -65.70 42.91
CA PHE A 26 12.31 -65.13 41.65
C PHE A 26 11.64 -63.76 41.83
N ASP A 27 11.69 -63.19 43.03
CA ASP A 27 11.13 -61.87 43.38
C ASP A 27 9.71 -61.64 42.85
N ILE A 28 8.89 -62.71 42.88
CA ILE A 28 7.60 -62.79 42.18
C ILE A 28 6.49 -61.96 42.86
N LEU A 29 6.81 -61.33 43.98
CA LEU A 29 5.91 -60.48 44.76
C LEU A 29 6.15 -58.97 44.55
N ASN A 30 7.25 -58.59 43.90
CA ASN A 30 7.45 -57.23 43.44
C ASN A 30 6.79 -57.08 42.07
N GLU A 31 5.75 -56.26 41.96
CA GLU A 31 5.23 -55.85 40.65
C GLU A 31 6.38 -55.28 39.83
N ILE A 32 6.65 -55.89 38.68
CA ILE A 32 7.64 -55.37 37.73
C ILE A 32 7.03 -54.11 37.12
N LEU A 33 7.37 -52.96 37.71
CA LEU A 33 6.94 -51.66 37.22
C LEU A 33 7.86 -51.21 36.07
N ASP A 34 7.28 -50.94 34.91
CA ASP A 34 7.93 -50.37 33.74
C ASP A 34 7.56 -48.88 33.59
N VAL A 35 8.04 -48.09 34.56
CA VAL A 35 7.88 -46.63 34.55
C VAL A 35 8.84 -46.01 33.53
N LYS A 36 8.27 -45.42 32.47
CA LYS A 36 9.03 -44.78 31.39
C LYS A 36 9.36 -43.32 31.71
N ASN A 37 10.52 -42.87 31.22
CA ASN A 37 10.84 -41.45 31.11
C ASN A 37 11.44 -41.21 29.72
N ILE A 38 10.58 -40.86 28.76
CA ILE A 38 10.92 -40.81 27.34
C ILE A 38 10.79 -39.38 26.83
N THR A 39 11.81 -38.94 26.10
CA THR A 39 11.76 -37.72 25.29
C THR A 39 11.81 -38.12 23.82
N MET A 40 10.87 -37.62 23.01
CA MET A 40 10.79 -37.95 21.59
C MET A 40 10.39 -36.73 20.76
N THR A 41 10.76 -36.76 19.48
CA THR A 41 10.29 -35.84 18.47
C THR A 41 9.49 -36.63 17.45
N LEU A 42 8.27 -36.17 17.13
CA LEU A 42 7.43 -36.86 16.15
C LEU A 42 8.02 -36.73 14.74
N GLU A 43 8.10 -37.87 14.05
CA GLU A 43 8.44 -37.96 12.64
C GLU A 43 7.16 -38.04 11.78
N GLU A 44 7.26 -37.84 10.47
CA GLU A 44 6.12 -37.86 9.53
C GLU A 44 5.29 -39.15 9.65
N LYS A 45 5.95 -40.30 9.81
CA LYS A 45 5.27 -41.59 10.05
C LYS A 45 4.48 -41.65 11.36
N ASP A 46 4.91 -40.91 12.39
CA ASP A 46 4.23 -40.89 13.68
C ASP A 46 2.92 -40.10 13.56
N TYR A 47 2.89 -38.99 12.80
CA TYR A 47 1.65 -38.26 12.51
C TYR A 47 0.63 -39.10 11.74
N ALA A 48 1.09 -39.88 10.75
CA ALA A 48 0.22 -40.84 10.06
C ALA A 48 -0.33 -41.90 11.01
N SER A 49 0.49 -42.37 11.95
CA SER A 49 0.07 -43.34 12.98
C SER A 49 -0.93 -42.73 13.97
N ILE A 50 -0.74 -41.46 14.36
CA ILE A 50 -1.69 -40.71 15.21
C ILE A 50 -3.05 -40.59 14.52
N SER A 51 -3.06 -40.23 13.24
CA SER A 51 -4.29 -40.10 12.45
C SER A 51 -4.99 -41.43 12.20
N GLY A 52 -4.22 -42.52 12.04
CA GLY A 52 -4.73 -43.87 11.82
C GLY A 52 -5.04 -44.67 13.09
N ASN A 53 -4.76 -44.12 14.27
CA ASN A 53 -5.03 -44.80 15.54
C ASN A 53 -6.55 -44.92 15.76
N SER A 54 -7.01 -46.12 16.12
CA SER A 54 -8.44 -46.43 16.20
C SER A 54 -9.18 -45.63 17.27
N ALA A 55 -8.56 -45.42 18.44
CA ALA A 55 -9.16 -44.63 19.52
C ALA A 55 -9.20 -43.13 19.15
N ASN A 56 -8.18 -42.61 18.46
CA ASN A 56 -8.19 -41.25 17.94
C ASN A 56 -9.27 -41.03 16.88
N MET A 57 -9.47 -41.98 15.97
CA MET A 57 -10.54 -41.91 14.97
C MET A 57 -11.92 -41.93 15.63
N GLU A 58 -12.11 -42.73 16.68
CA GLU A 58 -13.37 -42.77 17.44
C GLU A 58 -13.61 -41.45 18.20
N LEU A 59 -12.58 -40.92 18.87
CA LEU A 59 -12.63 -39.63 19.56
C LEU A 59 -12.98 -38.49 18.59
N ALA A 60 -12.32 -38.47 17.43
CA ALA A 60 -12.55 -37.48 16.38
C ALA A 60 -13.97 -37.58 15.79
N LEU A 61 -14.48 -38.79 15.57
CA LEU A 61 -15.83 -39.02 15.07
C LEU A 61 -16.89 -38.60 16.12
N ALA A 62 -16.63 -38.81 17.41
CA ALA A 62 -17.56 -38.45 18.48
C ALA A 62 -17.81 -36.93 18.58
N LYS A 63 -16.85 -36.10 18.14
CA LYS A 63 -16.99 -34.64 18.13
C LYS A 63 -18.06 -34.15 17.16
N ASP A 64 -18.19 -34.82 16.00
CA ASP A 64 -19.16 -34.49 14.97
C ASP A 64 -19.51 -35.76 14.15
N PRO A 65 -20.46 -36.56 14.66
CA PRO A 65 -20.80 -37.85 14.02
C PRO A 65 -21.40 -37.71 12.62
N GLU A 66 -22.13 -36.62 12.37
CA GLU A 66 -22.87 -36.40 11.13
C GLU A 66 -22.01 -35.67 10.08
N GLY A 67 -21.35 -34.58 10.47
CA GLY A 67 -20.53 -33.76 9.58
C GLY A 67 -19.09 -34.28 9.43
N LYS A 68 -18.63 -35.16 10.33
CA LYS A 68 -17.29 -35.76 10.34
C LYS A 68 -16.14 -34.74 10.33
N THR A 69 -16.40 -33.52 10.81
CA THR A 69 -15.40 -32.45 10.85
C THR A 69 -14.20 -32.81 11.72
N GLY A 70 -14.41 -33.51 12.84
CA GLY A 70 -13.32 -34.01 13.68
C GLY A 70 -12.43 -35.03 12.96
N LEU A 71 -13.00 -35.98 12.20
CA LEU A 71 -12.22 -36.91 11.38
C LEU A 71 -11.43 -36.21 10.27
N ALA A 72 -12.03 -35.20 9.64
CA ALA A 72 -11.33 -34.39 8.64
C ALA A 72 -10.13 -33.65 9.27
N ALA A 73 -10.31 -33.05 10.44
CA ALA A 73 -9.23 -32.37 11.18
C ALA A 73 -8.13 -33.36 11.61
N LEU A 74 -8.49 -34.58 12.05
CA LEU A 74 -7.53 -35.63 12.37
C LEU A 74 -6.73 -36.08 11.14
N ASN A 75 -7.38 -36.25 9.99
CA ASN A 75 -6.70 -36.61 8.73
C ASN A 75 -5.68 -35.55 8.31
N VAL A 76 -5.95 -34.27 8.55
CA VAL A 76 -4.99 -33.18 8.28
C VAL A 76 -3.70 -33.38 9.08
N ILE A 77 -3.77 -33.89 10.32
CA ILE A 77 -2.58 -34.22 11.11
C ILE A 77 -1.73 -35.24 10.36
N GLY A 78 -2.36 -36.33 9.91
CA GLY A 78 -1.69 -37.41 9.18
C GLY A 78 -1.06 -36.94 7.88
N GLU A 79 -1.76 -36.12 7.10
CA GLU A 79 -1.32 -35.66 5.77
C GLU A 79 -0.33 -34.49 5.80
N LYS A 80 -0.48 -33.57 6.75
CA LYS A 80 0.32 -32.33 6.81
C LYS A 80 1.41 -32.34 7.88
N HIS A 81 1.39 -33.36 8.74
CA HIS A 81 2.42 -33.63 9.74
C HIS A 81 2.56 -32.51 10.78
N TYR A 82 1.43 -31.92 11.17
CA TYR A 82 1.32 -30.95 12.27
C TYR A 82 -0.06 -31.03 12.92
N PHE A 83 -0.15 -30.63 14.17
CA PHE A 83 -1.43 -30.44 14.86
C PHE A 83 -2.06 -29.08 14.51
N THR A 84 -3.37 -28.98 14.62
CA THR A 84 -4.13 -27.74 14.36
C THR A 84 -4.90 -27.32 15.61
N GLU A 85 -5.60 -26.19 15.58
CA GLU A 85 -6.51 -25.82 16.67
C GLU A 85 -7.71 -26.77 16.76
N ASP A 86 -8.23 -27.21 15.62
CA ASP A 86 -9.37 -28.16 15.54
C ASP A 86 -8.97 -29.59 15.93
N ALA A 87 -7.68 -29.91 15.84
CA ALA A 87 -7.13 -31.19 16.26
C ALA A 87 -5.85 -31.00 17.09
N PRO A 88 -5.99 -30.68 18.38
CA PRO A 88 -4.87 -30.33 19.25
C PRO A 88 -4.11 -31.57 19.74
N ALA A 89 -2.83 -31.38 20.05
CA ALA A 89 -1.93 -32.49 20.38
C ALA A 89 -2.27 -33.21 21.69
N ASP A 90 -2.77 -32.49 22.69
CA ASP A 90 -3.15 -33.03 23.99
C ASP A 90 -4.32 -34.03 23.93
N GLU A 91 -5.19 -33.90 22.93
CA GLU A 91 -6.29 -34.84 22.71
C GLU A 91 -5.85 -36.14 22.02
N TYR A 92 -4.98 -36.07 21.01
CA TYR A 92 -4.67 -37.21 20.15
C TYR A 92 -3.32 -37.89 20.44
N LEU A 93 -2.41 -37.25 21.17
CA LEU A 93 -1.17 -37.88 21.63
C LEU A 93 -1.39 -39.03 22.64
N PRO A 94 -2.32 -38.94 23.60
CA PRO A 94 -2.48 -40.00 24.62
C PRO A 94 -2.71 -41.39 24.02
N ALA A 95 -3.66 -41.54 23.09
CA ALA A 95 -3.96 -42.84 22.49
C ALA A 95 -2.80 -43.39 21.63
N PHE A 96 -2.08 -42.50 20.94
CA PHE A 96 -0.89 -42.88 20.19
C PHE A 96 0.24 -43.37 21.12
N LEU A 97 0.45 -42.70 22.26
CA LEU A 97 1.46 -43.09 23.23
C LEU A 97 1.10 -44.41 23.93
N GLU A 98 -0.18 -44.63 24.23
CA GLU A 98 -0.69 -45.88 24.79
C GLU A 98 -0.47 -47.06 23.83
N GLU A 99 -0.78 -46.89 22.54
CA GLU A 99 -0.52 -47.93 21.53
C GLU A 99 0.98 -48.19 21.32
N LYS A 100 1.80 -47.14 21.33
CA LYS A 100 3.25 -47.24 21.10
C LYS A 100 4.02 -47.79 22.31
N TYR A 101 3.51 -47.57 23.53
CA TYR A 101 4.12 -48.01 24.79
C TYR A 101 3.09 -48.72 25.69
N PRO A 102 2.58 -49.90 25.28
CA PRO A 102 1.51 -50.59 25.99
C PRO A 102 1.91 -51.09 27.38
N ASN A 103 3.20 -51.22 27.65
CA ASN A 103 3.74 -51.63 28.95
C ASN A 103 4.14 -50.44 29.84
N ALA A 104 3.86 -49.20 29.45
CA ALA A 104 4.22 -48.05 30.26
C ALA A 104 3.31 -47.94 31.48
N ASP A 105 3.88 -48.09 32.67
CA ASP A 105 3.10 -48.05 33.90
C ASP A 105 2.76 -46.64 34.37
N LEU A 106 1.80 -46.55 35.29
CA LEU A 106 1.45 -45.32 36.00
C LEU A 106 2.70 -44.59 36.50
N ARG A 107 2.67 -43.26 36.43
CA ARG A 107 3.79 -42.34 36.71
C ARG A 107 4.87 -42.27 35.62
N SER A 108 4.67 -42.95 34.49
CA SER A 108 5.47 -42.71 33.29
C SER A 108 5.39 -41.26 32.82
N LYS A 109 6.50 -40.72 32.32
CA LYS A 109 6.61 -39.36 31.79
C LYS A 109 7.02 -39.40 30.32
N PHE A 110 6.23 -38.76 29.47
CA PHE A 110 6.53 -38.57 28.07
C PHE A 110 6.68 -37.07 27.78
N THR A 111 7.82 -36.69 27.22
CA THR A 111 8.07 -35.34 26.70
C THR A 111 8.09 -35.43 25.19
N VAL A 112 7.02 -34.93 24.54
CA VAL A 112 6.83 -35.05 23.09
C VAL A 112 7.05 -33.70 22.43
N THR A 113 7.97 -33.64 21.48
CA THR A 113 8.16 -32.49 20.59
C THR A 113 7.39 -32.72 19.30
N TYR A 114 6.53 -31.77 18.93
CA TYR A 114 5.65 -31.86 17.76
C TYR A 114 5.59 -30.53 17.00
N LYS A 115 5.09 -30.58 15.77
CA LYS A 115 4.81 -29.42 14.93
C LYS A 115 3.36 -28.99 15.17
N GLN A 116 3.15 -27.71 15.44
CA GLN A 116 1.83 -27.08 15.51
C GLN A 116 1.68 -26.15 14.31
N TYR A 117 0.55 -26.22 13.62
CA TYR A 117 0.19 -25.22 12.63
C TYR A 117 0.06 -23.87 13.33
N GLN A 118 0.83 -22.90 12.84
CA GLN A 118 0.58 -21.51 13.14
C GLN A 118 0.08 -20.85 11.87
N ALA A 119 -1.15 -20.32 11.95
CA ALA A 119 -1.69 -19.52 10.88
C ALA A 119 -0.72 -18.36 10.59
N PRO A 120 -0.54 -17.98 9.31
CA PRO A 120 0.17 -16.75 8.97
C PRO A 120 -0.40 -15.59 9.79
N ALA A 121 0.46 -14.65 10.17
CA ALA A 121 0.02 -13.49 10.92
C ALA A 121 -1.14 -12.78 10.20
N ALA A 122 -2.19 -12.40 10.93
CA ALA A 122 -3.44 -11.90 10.37
C ALA A 122 -3.24 -10.75 9.37
N TYR A 123 -2.24 -9.89 9.58
CA TYR A 123 -1.91 -8.78 8.69
C TYR A 123 -1.54 -9.22 7.27
N LEU A 124 -1.01 -10.44 7.08
CA LEU A 124 -0.70 -10.96 5.74
C LEU A 124 -1.96 -11.18 4.90
N ASN A 125 -3.10 -11.41 5.55
CA ASN A 125 -4.38 -11.50 4.87
C ASN A 125 -4.81 -10.14 4.29
N ASP A 126 -4.40 -9.04 4.91
CA ASP A 126 -4.68 -7.68 4.42
C ASP A 126 -3.94 -7.43 3.09
N PHE A 127 -2.73 -7.98 2.93
CA PHE A 127 -1.97 -7.88 1.66
C PHE A 127 -2.53 -8.76 0.54
N SER A 128 -3.31 -9.81 0.86
CA SER A 128 -3.88 -10.72 -0.14
C SER A 128 -4.95 -10.08 -1.02
N LYS A 129 -5.52 -8.95 -0.58
CA LYS A 129 -6.58 -8.20 -1.28
C LYS A 129 -6.09 -6.90 -1.93
N ILE A 130 -4.78 -6.66 -1.95
CA ILE A 130 -4.24 -5.44 -2.57
C ILE A 130 -4.58 -5.42 -4.06
N SER A 131 -5.24 -4.35 -4.48
CA SER A 131 -5.45 -4.04 -5.89
C SER A 131 -4.33 -3.15 -6.42
N GLY A 132 -4.04 -3.23 -7.72
CA GLY A 132 -3.09 -2.35 -8.39
C GLY A 132 -3.79 -1.14 -9.00
N TYR A 133 -3.18 0.04 -8.88
CA TYR A 133 -3.57 1.25 -9.61
C TYR A 133 -2.37 1.82 -10.35
N THR A 134 -2.36 1.72 -11.67
CA THR A 134 -1.32 2.31 -12.52
C THR A 134 -1.73 3.73 -12.90
N LEU A 135 -0.89 4.72 -12.59
CA LEU A 135 -1.14 6.12 -12.97
C LEU A 135 -1.22 6.26 -14.49
N SER A 136 -2.33 6.84 -14.95
CA SER A 136 -2.57 7.17 -16.36
C SER A 136 -1.96 8.52 -16.75
N SER A 137 -1.88 8.81 -18.06
CA SER A 137 -1.49 10.14 -18.55
C SER A 137 -2.37 11.26 -17.99
N ALA A 138 -3.68 11.02 -17.85
CA ALA A 138 -4.61 11.98 -17.26
C ALA A 138 -4.33 12.23 -15.77
N ASP A 139 -3.88 11.20 -15.04
CA ASP A 139 -3.49 11.37 -13.64
C ASP A 139 -2.25 12.26 -13.53
N TYR A 140 -1.24 12.07 -14.39
CA TYR A 140 -0.07 12.95 -14.42
C TYR A 140 -0.43 14.39 -14.82
N GLU A 141 -1.31 14.57 -15.80
CA GLU A 141 -1.82 15.90 -16.17
C GLU A 141 -2.54 16.57 -15.00
N SER A 142 -3.31 15.81 -14.19
CA SER A 142 -3.96 16.37 -13.00
C SER A 142 -2.96 16.80 -11.91
N VAL A 143 -1.80 16.15 -11.85
CA VAL A 143 -0.73 16.43 -10.89
C VAL A 143 0.05 17.69 -11.30
N TRP A 144 0.39 17.80 -12.58
CA TRP A 144 1.25 18.84 -13.12
C TRP A 144 0.48 20.06 -13.63
N GLY A 145 -0.80 19.89 -13.96
CA GLY A 145 -1.63 20.88 -14.62
C GLY A 145 -1.21 21.16 -16.06
N ASP A 146 -1.89 22.11 -16.69
CA ASP A 146 -1.73 22.41 -18.13
C ASP A 146 -0.35 22.97 -18.50
N ARG A 147 0.41 23.45 -17.51
CA ARG A 147 1.68 24.18 -17.71
C ARG A 147 2.90 23.28 -17.84
N VAL A 148 2.81 22.05 -17.35
CA VAL A 148 3.95 21.13 -17.27
C VAL A 148 3.50 19.78 -17.83
N GLN A 149 4.03 19.42 -18.99
CA GLN A 149 3.82 18.09 -19.56
C GLN A 149 4.91 17.15 -19.05
N ALA A 150 4.55 16.34 -18.05
CA ALA A 150 5.42 15.31 -17.51
C ALA A 150 4.62 14.03 -17.29
N SER A 151 5.22 12.89 -17.68
CA SER A 151 4.63 11.56 -17.54
C SER A 151 5.20 10.79 -16.34
N PHE A 152 5.62 11.51 -15.30
CA PHE A 152 6.25 10.97 -14.09
C PHE A 152 5.93 11.85 -12.88
N LEU A 153 6.03 11.28 -11.68
CA LEU A 153 6.03 12.03 -10.42
C LEU A 153 7.47 12.38 -9.99
N SER A 154 7.57 13.40 -9.16
CA SER A 154 8.80 13.94 -8.57
C SER A 154 8.65 14.08 -7.06
N PRO A 155 9.72 14.39 -6.30
CA PRO A 155 9.63 14.62 -4.86
C PRO A 155 8.52 15.60 -4.45
N SER A 156 8.31 16.69 -5.21
CA SER A 156 7.28 17.69 -4.88
C SER A 156 5.84 17.23 -5.17
N THR A 157 5.66 16.23 -6.03
CA THR A 157 4.34 15.76 -6.48
C THR A 157 3.92 14.42 -5.91
N LEU A 158 4.84 13.68 -5.28
CA LEU A 158 4.56 12.37 -4.68
C LEU A 158 3.40 12.41 -3.66
N GLY A 159 3.29 13.50 -2.90
CA GLY A 159 2.19 13.69 -1.95
C GLY A 159 0.80 13.80 -2.57
N LYS A 160 0.69 13.94 -3.90
CA LYS A 160 -0.60 14.04 -4.61
C LYS A 160 -1.24 12.68 -4.92
N ILE A 161 -0.52 11.57 -4.73
CA ILE A 161 -1.05 10.21 -4.95
C ILE A 161 -2.36 9.99 -4.18
N SER A 162 -2.46 10.43 -2.93
CA SER A 162 -3.68 10.27 -2.13
C SER A 162 -4.90 10.95 -2.76
N ALA A 163 -4.71 12.11 -3.39
CA ALA A 163 -5.79 12.82 -4.08
C ALA A 163 -6.22 12.11 -5.37
N ILE A 164 -5.26 11.56 -6.13
CA ILE A 164 -5.51 10.77 -7.34
C ILE A 164 -6.32 9.51 -6.99
N LEU A 165 -5.94 8.81 -5.93
CA LEU A 165 -6.68 7.64 -5.46
C LEU A 165 -8.10 8.01 -5.01
N ALA A 166 -8.29 9.09 -4.25
CA ALA A 166 -9.62 9.55 -3.86
C ALA A 166 -10.51 9.94 -5.07
N ALA A 167 -9.90 10.48 -6.12
CA ALA A 167 -10.61 10.85 -7.34
C ALA A 167 -11.02 9.63 -8.18
N ASN A 168 -10.17 8.61 -8.29
CA ASN A 168 -10.34 7.53 -9.25
C ASN A 168 -10.77 6.18 -8.64
N VAL A 169 -10.39 5.89 -7.39
CA VAL A 169 -10.80 4.67 -6.68
C VAL A 169 -12.10 4.93 -5.94
N LYS A 170 -13.21 4.36 -6.43
CA LYS A 170 -14.55 4.53 -5.84
C LYS A 170 -14.93 3.33 -4.96
N GLY A 171 -15.58 3.62 -3.84
CA GLY A 171 -16.13 2.58 -2.95
C GLY A 171 -15.11 1.91 -2.02
N ALA A 172 -13.93 2.51 -1.82
CA ALA A 172 -12.95 2.01 -0.86
C ALA A 172 -13.50 2.07 0.59
N ALA A 173 -13.30 0.98 1.33
CA ALA A 173 -13.60 0.86 2.75
C ALA A 173 -12.36 1.13 3.61
N GLU A 174 -12.58 1.32 4.91
CA GLU A 174 -11.47 1.43 5.87
C GLU A 174 -10.65 0.14 5.88
N GLY A 175 -9.33 0.26 5.74
CA GLY A 175 -8.39 -0.87 5.64
C GLY A 175 -8.09 -1.33 4.22
N ASP A 176 -8.76 -0.79 3.19
CA ASP A 176 -8.43 -1.11 1.81
C ASP A 176 -7.05 -0.56 1.41
N MET A 177 -6.26 -1.41 0.78
CA MET A 177 -4.91 -1.09 0.33
C MET A 177 -4.81 -1.19 -1.20
N VAL A 178 -4.10 -0.23 -1.79
CA VAL A 178 -3.83 -0.15 -3.22
C VAL A 178 -2.33 0.00 -3.44
N ALA A 179 -1.76 -0.86 -4.29
CA ALA A 179 -0.41 -0.70 -4.79
C ALA A 179 -0.43 0.27 -5.98
N VAL A 180 0.19 1.43 -5.82
CA VAL A 180 0.24 2.44 -6.87
C VAL A 180 1.49 2.26 -7.71
N GLU A 181 1.29 2.04 -9.01
CA GLU A 181 2.37 1.96 -9.99
C GLU A 181 2.49 3.30 -10.73
N TYR A 182 3.70 3.87 -10.75
CA TYR A 182 3.95 5.17 -11.34
C TYR A 182 5.40 5.30 -11.83
N ALA A 183 5.58 6.14 -12.84
CA ALA A 183 6.90 6.57 -13.29
C ALA A 183 7.40 7.67 -12.33
N TYR A 184 8.68 7.62 -11.97
CA TYR A 184 9.30 8.53 -11.01
C TYR A 184 10.58 9.14 -11.57
N SER A 185 10.82 10.41 -11.25
CA SER A 185 12.06 11.14 -11.50
C SER A 185 12.53 11.83 -10.22
N GLU A 186 13.83 11.76 -9.94
CA GLU A 186 14.43 12.52 -8.84
C GLU A 186 14.52 14.02 -9.14
N THR A 187 14.44 14.39 -10.42
CA THR A 187 14.47 15.78 -10.87
C THR A 187 13.08 16.25 -11.29
N GLU A 188 12.78 17.50 -10.92
CA GLU A 188 11.58 18.17 -11.39
C GLU A 188 11.61 18.33 -12.92
N PRO A 189 10.45 18.23 -13.61
CA PRO A 189 10.38 18.48 -15.04
C PRO A 189 10.86 19.89 -15.35
N SER A 190 11.76 20.00 -16.31
CA SER A 190 12.30 21.30 -16.74
C SER A 190 11.20 22.11 -17.41
N ILE A 191 10.90 23.29 -16.86
CA ILE A 191 9.96 24.27 -17.42
C ILE A 191 10.62 25.07 -18.58
N GLY A 192 11.80 24.65 -19.04
CA GLY A 192 12.62 25.34 -20.06
C GLY A 192 12.07 25.28 -21.49
N GLY A 193 10.75 25.34 -21.67
CA GLY A 193 10.09 25.34 -22.97
C GLY A 193 8.60 25.71 -22.97
N GLY A 194 8.05 26.20 -21.86
CA GLY A 194 6.68 26.74 -21.82
C GLY A 194 6.67 28.17 -22.35
N SER A 195 5.80 28.47 -23.32
CA SER A 195 5.61 29.83 -23.86
C SER A 195 5.51 30.87 -22.74
N GLU A 196 6.41 31.86 -22.73
CA GLU A 196 6.37 32.96 -21.79
C GLU A 196 5.03 33.69 -21.93
N GLN A 197 4.16 33.50 -20.94
CA GLN A 197 3.00 34.36 -20.74
C GLN A 197 3.52 35.64 -20.11
N MET A 198 3.70 36.66 -20.95
CA MET A 198 4.07 38.00 -20.51
C MET A 198 2.91 38.58 -19.69
N VAL A 199 3.17 38.91 -18.43
CA VAL A 199 2.24 39.64 -17.57
C VAL A 199 2.66 41.11 -17.49
N TYR A 200 1.69 42.01 -17.44
CA TYR A 200 1.95 43.46 -17.39
C TYR A 200 1.45 44.01 -16.07
N LYS A 201 2.36 44.61 -15.29
CA LYS A 201 2.08 45.19 -13.98
C LYS A 201 1.87 46.69 -14.10
N GLU A 202 0.88 47.21 -13.39
CA GLU A 202 0.61 48.64 -13.25
C GLU A 202 1.82 49.36 -12.64
N VAL A 203 2.17 50.49 -13.26
CA VAL A 203 3.23 51.40 -12.80
C VAL A 203 2.67 52.81 -12.72
N THR A 204 3.16 53.59 -11.75
CA THR A 204 2.72 54.97 -11.53
C THR A 204 3.53 56.00 -12.32
N SER A 205 4.66 55.60 -12.90
CA SER A 205 5.54 56.45 -13.72
C SER A 205 6.24 55.65 -14.81
N VAL A 206 6.60 56.34 -15.90
CA VAL A 206 7.49 55.83 -16.94
C VAL A 206 8.94 56.03 -16.50
N ASP A 207 9.80 55.06 -16.77
CA ASP A 207 11.23 55.16 -16.46
C ASP A 207 11.91 56.26 -17.29
N ALA A 208 12.93 56.90 -16.73
CA ALA A 208 13.65 57.96 -17.43
C ALA A 208 14.32 57.46 -18.72
N GLU A 209 14.71 56.18 -18.75
CA GLU A 209 15.31 55.50 -19.90
C GLU A 209 14.28 55.00 -20.93
N GLY A 210 12.98 55.10 -20.63
CA GLY A 210 11.92 54.48 -21.40
C GLY A 210 11.77 52.99 -21.11
N GLY A 211 11.08 52.26 -21.99
CA GLY A 211 10.74 50.86 -21.76
C GLY A 211 9.53 50.39 -22.56
N ASN A 212 9.10 49.15 -22.32
CA ASN A 212 7.95 48.55 -22.99
C ASN A 212 6.72 48.65 -22.09
N TYR A 213 5.67 49.31 -22.57
CA TYR A 213 4.47 49.60 -21.79
C TYR A 213 3.21 49.23 -22.55
N VAL A 214 2.17 48.86 -21.81
CA VAL A 214 0.80 48.79 -22.31
C VAL A 214 0.04 49.96 -21.70
N PHE A 215 -0.53 50.80 -22.55
CA PHE A 215 -1.34 51.93 -22.11
C PHE A 215 -2.80 51.53 -22.10
N LEU A 216 -3.48 51.75 -20.98
CA LEU A 216 -4.92 51.51 -20.86
C LEU A 216 -5.67 52.84 -20.87
N ALA A 217 -6.73 52.91 -21.67
CA ALA A 217 -7.62 54.06 -21.73
C ALA A 217 -9.02 53.66 -21.23
N PRO A 218 -9.64 54.42 -20.31
CA PRO A 218 -11.00 54.17 -19.88
C PRO A 218 -12.02 54.58 -20.94
N GLN A 219 -13.00 53.72 -21.22
CA GLN A 219 -14.19 54.02 -22.01
C GLN A 219 -15.28 54.70 -21.15
N LYS A 220 -16.33 55.21 -21.82
CA LYS A 220 -17.47 55.87 -21.14
C LYS A 220 -18.21 54.98 -20.15
N ASP A 221 -18.15 53.66 -20.35
CA ASP A 221 -18.77 52.64 -19.49
C ASP A 221 -17.81 52.12 -18.40
N GLY A 222 -16.61 52.70 -18.27
CA GLY A 222 -15.61 52.34 -17.26
C GLY A 222 -14.70 51.17 -17.65
N LYS A 223 -14.90 50.55 -18.82
CA LYS A 223 -14.01 49.48 -19.31
C LYS A 223 -12.66 50.02 -19.75
N LEU A 224 -11.59 49.29 -19.46
CA LEU A 224 -10.23 49.64 -19.88
C LEU A 224 -9.92 48.98 -21.21
N ILE A 225 -9.55 49.77 -22.21
CA ILE A 225 -9.10 49.28 -23.51
C ILE A 225 -7.60 49.53 -23.70
N PRO A 226 -6.85 48.59 -24.30
CA PRO A 226 -5.46 48.81 -24.62
C PRO A 226 -5.32 49.79 -25.80
N PHE A 227 -4.38 50.71 -25.68
CA PHE A 227 -4.01 51.68 -26.72
C PHE A 227 -2.92 51.11 -27.62
N GLY A 228 -2.93 51.48 -28.90
CA GLY A 228 -1.84 51.16 -29.85
C GLY A 228 -2.30 50.69 -31.22
N ARG A 229 -3.55 50.22 -31.34
CA ARG A 229 -4.14 49.75 -32.61
C ARG A 229 -5.22 50.70 -33.11
N LEU A 230 -5.21 50.98 -34.41
CA LEU A 230 -6.26 51.71 -35.10
C LEU A 230 -7.52 50.86 -35.22
N LYS A 231 -8.68 51.51 -35.20
CA LYS A 231 -9.96 50.86 -35.53
C LYS A 231 -9.99 50.24 -36.93
N ASP A 232 -9.23 50.82 -37.85
CA ASP A 232 -9.06 50.33 -39.22
C ASP A 232 -7.56 50.31 -39.53
N GLU A 233 -6.93 49.15 -39.33
CA GLU A 233 -5.49 48.93 -39.51
C GLU A 233 -5.06 48.96 -40.99
N SER A 234 -5.99 49.04 -41.94
CA SER A 234 -5.66 49.29 -43.35
C SER A 234 -5.21 50.74 -43.61
N LYS A 235 -5.48 51.65 -42.67
CA LYS A 235 -5.15 53.07 -42.77
C LYS A 235 -3.86 53.41 -42.01
N SER A 236 -3.22 54.48 -42.43
CA SER A 236 -2.08 55.09 -41.72
C SER A 236 -2.49 56.10 -40.65
N TYR A 237 -3.80 56.34 -40.47
CA TYR A 237 -4.31 57.25 -39.44
C TYR A 237 -5.74 56.89 -39.03
N GLY A 238 -6.11 57.23 -37.80
CA GLY A 238 -7.47 57.01 -37.28
C GLY A 238 -7.58 57.09 -35.77
N TYR A 239 -8.72 56.65 -35.26
CA TYR A 239 -8.95 56.47 -33.82
C TYR A 239 -8.34 55.15 -33.37
N MET A 240 -7.75 55.15 -32.18
CA MET A 240 -7.23 53.95 -31.54
C MET A 240 -8.37 53.23 -30.80
N THR A 241 -8.41 51.92 -30.89
CA THR A 241 -9.39 51.06 -30.21
C THR A 241 -8.74 49.72 -29.87
N GLY A 242 -9.35 48.99 -28.94
CA GLY A 242 -8.96 47.63 -28.60
C GLY A 242 -10.13 46.91 -27.94
N GLU A 243 -9.97 45.61 -27.77
CA GLU A 243 -10.90 44.82 -26.96
C GLU A 243 -10.67 45.14 -25.46
N PRO A 244 -11.74 45.30 -24.66
CA PRO A 244 -11.59 45.53 -23.23
C PRO A 244 -10.75 44.47 -22.52
N VAL A 245 -9.88 44.91 -21.62
CA VAL A 245 -9.08 44.04 -20.74
C VAL A 245 -9.49 44.21 -19.28
N THR A 246 -9.26 43.16 -18.50
CA THR A 246 -9.52 43.15 -17.06
C THR A 246 -8.19 43.36 -16.33
N VAL A 247 -8.17 44.32 -15.41
CA VAL A 247 -7.02 44.51 -14.51
C VAL A 247 -7.41 43.98 -13.14
N THR A 248 -6.72 42.92 -12.69
CA THR A 248 -6.93 42.34 -11.36
C THR A 248 -5.65 42.54 -10.55
N ASP A 249 -5.75 43.14 -9.36
CA ASP A 249 -4.61 43.46 -8.49
C ASP A 249 -3.48 44.25 -9.21
N GLY A 250 -3.86 45.12 -10.14
CA GLY A 250 -2.92 45.92 -10.93
C GLY A 250 -2.15 45.11 -11.98
N ILE A 251 -2.66 43.94 -12.40
CA ILE A 251 -2.02 43.07 -13.39
C ILE A 251 -2.98 42.76 -14.54
N ILE A 252 -2.46 42.83 -15.77
CA ILE A 252 -3.08 42.27 -16.98
C ILE A 252 -2.45 40.91 -17.24
N THR A 253 -3.27 39.87 -17.38
CA THR A 253 -2.82 38.49 -17.67
C THR A 253 -3.22 37.99 -19.05
N GLU A 254 -4.09 38.74 -19.72
CA GLU A 254 -4.54 38.54 -21.09
C GLU A 254 -3.43 38.83 -22.11
N ASP A 255 -3.52 38.22 -23.29
CA ASP A 255 -2.56 38.45 -24.37
C ASP A 255 -2.77 39.82 -25.03
N VAL A 256 -1.94 40.78 -24.62
CA VAL A 256 -1.89 42.15 -25.15
C VAL A 256 -0.60 42.44 -25.90
N LYS A 257 0.13 41.41 -26.37
CA LYS A 257 1.45 41.58 -27.04
C LYS A 257 1.41 42.55 -28.22
N GLU A 258 0.32 42.54 -28.97
CA GLU A 258 0.09 43.44 -30.12
C GLU A 258 -0.11 44.92 -29.73
N HIS A 259 -0.33 45.22 -28.46
CA HIS A 259 -0.57 46.55 -27.91
C HIS A 259 0.63 47.09 -27.10
N VAL A 260 1.76 46.37 -27.09
CA VAL A 260 2.97 46.83 -26.40
C VAL A 260 3.61 47.96 -27.19
N ILE A 261 3.80 49.09 -26.50
CA ILE A 261 4.44 50.30 -27.02
C ILE A 261 5.80 50.46 -26.35
N LYS A 262 6.84 50.50 -27.17
CA LYS A 262 8.18 50.91 -26.75
C LYS A 262 8.24 52.43 -26.66
N LEU A 263 8.57 52.92 -25.48
CA LEU A 263 8.91 54.31 -25.23
C LEU A 263 10.43 54.48 -25.29
N THR A 264 10.90 55.41 -26.11
CA THR A 264 12.30 55.84 -26.14
C THR A 264 12.38 57.33 -25.84
N PRO A 265 13.26 57.80 -24.95
CA PRO A 265 13.42 59.23 -24.71
C PRO A 265 13.65 60.01 -26.01
N ALA A 266 12.95 61.12 -26.18
CA ALA A 266 13.13 61.98 -27.35
C ALA A 266 14.30 62.96 -27.13
N ASP A 267 14.84 63.51 -28.23
CA ASP A 267 15.92 64.52 -28.20
C ASP A 267 15.43 65.86 -27.58
N LYS A 268 14.12 66.01 -27.42
CA LYS A 268 13.41 67.07 -26.69
C LYS A 268 12.64 66.43 -25.52
N VAL A 269 12.00 67.25 -24.68
CA VAL A 269 11.12 66.75 -23.61
C VAL A 269 10.09 65.74 -24.15
N GLY A 270 10.01 64.56 -23.54
CA GLY A 270 9.02 63.51 -23.84
C GLY A 270 9.62 62.20 -24.36
N TYR A 271 8.76 61.35 -24.95
CA TYR A 271 9.12 60.03 -25.46
C TYR A 271 8.61 59.84 -26.90
N LYS A 272 9.40 59.14 -27.72
CA LYS A 272 8.96 58.55 -28.99
C LYS A 272 8.22 57.25 -28.68
N MET A 273 7.02 57.09 -29.26
CA MET A 273 6.17 55.92 -29.07
C MET A 273 6.24 55.02 -30.31
N GLN A 274 6.69 53.79 -30.16
CA GLN A 274 6.79 52.81 -31.26
C GLN A 274 6.04 51.53 -30.90
N ARG A 275 5.20 51.04 -31.82
CA ARG A 275 4.56 49.72 -31.69
C ARG A 275 5.62 48.64 -31.85
N ILE A 276 5.68 47.67 -30.94
CA ILE A 276 6.64 46.57 -31.06
C ILE A 276 6.24 45.60 -32.17
N ALA A 277 4.93 45.36 -32.35
CA ALA A 277 4.43 44.35 -33.27
C ALA A 277 4.75 44.62 -34.76
N ASP A 278 4.78 45.89 -35.17
CA ASP A 278 5.01 46.28 -36.57
C ASP A 278 5.99 47.45 -36.73
N GLU A 279 6.70 47.80 -35.66
CA GLU A 279 7.75 48.83 -35.60
C GLU A 279 7.30 50.24 -36.02
N LYS A 280 5.99 50.50 -36.15
CA LYS A 280 5.46 51.81 -36.54
C LYS A 280 5.45 52.79 -35.37
N PHE A 281 5.87 54.02 -35.65
CA PHE A 281 5.79 55.16 -34.74
C PHE A 281 4.40 55.75 -34.71
N ILE A 282 3.93 56.05 -33.49
CA ILE A 282 2.65 56.72 -33.24
C ILE A 282 2.92 58.21 -33.04
N TYR A 283 2.18 59.06 -33.75
CA TYR A 283 2.27 60.51 -33.59
C TYR A 283 0.95 61.22 -33.88
N LEU A 284 0.85 62.46 -33.40
CA LEU A 284 -0.26 63.36 -33.71
C LEU A 284 0.17 64.33 -34.82
N LYS A 285 -0.74 64.63 -35.74
CA LYS A 285 -0.52 65.59 -36.83
C LYS A 285 -1.61 66.65 -36.81
N GLY A 286 -1.22 67.92 -36.69
CA GLY A 286 -2.15 69.05 -36.67
C GLY A 286 -3.03 69.07 -35.42
N THR A 287 -4.28 69.50 -35.57
CA THR A 287 -5.28 69.64 -34.50
C THR A 287 -6.37 68.56 -34.54
N PHE A 288 -6.15 67.47 -35.29
CA PHE A 288 -7.12 66.40 -35.43
C PHE A 288 -7.12 65.47 -34.21
N ASN A 289 -8.30 65.00 -33.81
CA ASN A 289 -8.47 64.01 -32.75
C ASN A 289 -8.17 62.57 -33.24
N SER A 290 -7.08 62.38 -34.00
CA SER A 290 -6.69 61.09 -34.58
C SER A 290 -5.20 60.86 -34.51
N PHE A 291 -4.80 59.60 -34.35
CA PHE A 291 -3.40 59.18 -34.34
C PHE A 291 -2.95 58.79 -35.74
N ASN A 292 -1.68 59.01 -36.03
CA ASN A 292 -1.02 58.64 -37.28
C ASN A 292 0.05 57.58 -36.99
N LEU A 293 0.28 56.72 -37.98
CA LEU A 293 1.29 55.66 -37.97
C LEU A 293 2.26 55.88 -39.13
N ASN A 294 3.56 55.82 -38.85
CA ASN A 294 4.61 55.83 -39.88
C ASN A 294 5.72 54.84 -39.52
N ALA A 295 6.47 54.38 -40.52
CA ALA A 295 7.64 53.53 -40.33
C ALA A 295 8.92 54.32 -39.92
N SER A 296 8.85 55.65 -39.87
CA SER A 296 9.99 56.53 -39.54
C SER A 296 9.55 57.86 -38.94
#